data_AF-A0A529I8Z6-F1
#
_entry.id   AF-A0A529I8Z6-F1
#
_cell.length_a   1.000
_cell.length_b   1.000
_cell.length_c   1.000
_cell.angle_alpha   90.00
_cell.angle_beta   90.00
_cell.angle_gamma   90.00
#
_symmetry.space_group_name_H-M   'P 1'
#
loop_
_entity.id
_entity.type
_entity.pdbx_description
1 polymer ?
#
loop_
_entity_poly.entity_id
_entity_poly.type
_entity_poly.pdbx_seq_one_letter_code
_entity_poly.pdbx_strand_id
1 'polypeptide(L)' 'MDRSYFSSSWYRVAQLKPRLRSQVSIHRTIFRGQVWYVMQDRTSGRFHRFTPEAYFIISLMTGRRTMQEVW' A
#
# COMPACT_ATOMS: atom_id res chain seq x y z
N MET A 1 -25.50 15.13 1.72
CA MET A 1 -24.17 15.78 1.70
C MET A 1 -23.20 14.76 1.13
N ASP A 2 -22.77 14.94 -0.12
CA ASP A 2 -21.77 14.08 -0.76
C ASP A 2 -20.41 14.33 -0.12
N ARG A 3 -19.98 13.38 0.72
CA ARG A 3 -18.65 13.44 1.32
C ARG A 3 -17.69 12.86 0.31
N SER A 4 -16.97 13.72 -0.42
CA SER A 4 -15.88 13.28 -1.28
C SER A 4 -14.89 12.47 -0.45
N TYR A 5 -14.77 11.18 -0.75
CA TYR A 5 -13.76 10.29 -0.15
C TYR A 5 -12.35 10.65 -0.62
N PHE A 6 -12.24 11.48 -1.65
CA PHE A 6 -10.97 11.95 -2.19
C PHE A 6 -10.55 13.25 -1.51
N SER A 7 -9.27 13.29 -1.14
CA SER A 7 -8.59 14.54 -0.81
C SER A 7 -8.69 15.52 -1.99
N SER A 8 -8.83 16.81 -1.70
CA SER A 8 -8.75 17.87 -2.71
C SER A 8 -7.43 17.86 -3.49
N SER A 9 -6.38 17.25 -2.93
CA SER A 9 -5.09 17.07 -3.58
C SER A 9 -4.95 15.78 -4.38
N TRP A 10 -6.02 15.00 -4.59
CA TRP A 10 -5.96 13.69 -5.26
C TRP A 10 -5.36 13.78 -6.67
N TYR A 11 -5.62 14.88 -7.40
CA TYR A 11 -5.05 15.13 -8.72
C TYR A 11 -3.51 15.05 -8.76
N ARG A 12 -2.82 15.32 -7.63
CA ARG A 12 -1.35 15.24 -7.52
C ARG A 12 -0.84 13.81 -7.45
N VAL A 13 -1.66 12.88 -6.96
CA VAL A 13 -1.26 11.49 -6.72
C VAL A 13 -1.90 10.52 -7.71
N ALA A 14 -3.07 10.84 -8.26
CA ALA A 14 -3.86 9.99 -9.13
C ALA A 14 -3.06 9.38 -10.30
N GLN A 15 -2.16 10.16 -10.90
CA GLN A 15 -1.37 9.76 -12.06
C GLN A 15 -0.01 9.10 -11.72
N LEU A 16 0.35 9.05 -10.43
CA LEU A 16 1.61 8.43 -10.02
C LEU A 16 1.54 6.92 -10.20
N LYS A 17 2.63 6.31 -10.68
CA LYS A 17 2.78 4.86 -10.83
C LYS A 17 3.68 4.30 -9.73
N PRO A 18 3.16 4.07 -8.52
CA PRO A 18 3.99 3.65 -7.40
C PRO A 18 4.57 2.26 -7.62
N ARG A 19 5.78 2.07 -7.09
CA ARG A 19 6.46 0.78 -7.02
C ARG A 19 7.11 0.63 -5.66
N LEU A 20 7.00 -0.56 -5.07
CA LEU A 20 7.75 -0.90 -3.87
C LEU A 20 9.26 -0.88 -4.15
N ARG A 21 10.03 -0.35 -3.19
CA ARG A 21 11.50 -0.38 -3.23
C ARG A 21 11.97 -1.84 -3.20
N SER A 22 13.04 -2.16 -3.92
CA SER A 22 13.59 -3.51 -4.01
C SER A 22 14.04 -4.10 -2.67
N GLN A 23 14.39 -3.24 -1.71
CA GLN A 23 14.88 -3.61 -0.39
C GLN A 23 13.76 -3.87 0.63
N VAL A 24 12.50 -3.76 0.19
CA VAL A 24 11.33 -4.04 1.02
C VAL A 24 10.98 -5.52 0.93
N SER A 25 10.77 -6.15 2.09
CA SER A 25 10.24 -7.51 2.21
C SER A 25 8.89 -7.48 2.93
N ILE A 26 7.90 -8.24 2.44
CA ILE A 26 6.58 -8.36 3.08
C ILE A 26 6.39 -9.80 3.54
N HIS A 27 5.98 -9.97 4.80
CA HIS A 27 5.69 -11.27 5.39
C HIS A 27 4.23 -11.34 5.83
N ARG A 28 3.56 -12.47 5.56
CA ARG A 28 2.23 -12.75 6.08
C ARG A 28 2.35 -13.37 7.47
N THR A 29 1.64 -12.81 8.43
CA THR A 29 1.62 -13.25 9.83
C THR A 29 0.18 -13.48 10.27
N ILE A 30 -0.04 -14.51 11.08
CA ILE A 30 -1.33 -14.70 11.78
C ILE A 30 -1.12 -14.28 13.24
N PHE A 31 -1.92 -13.34 13.71
CA PHE A 31 -1.90 -12.88 15.10
C PHE A 31 -3.31 -12.88 15.66
N ARG A 32 -3.52 -13.64 16.74
CA ARG A 32 -4.85 -13.81 17.38
C ARG A 32 -5.95 -14.22 16.37
N GLY A 33 -5.60 -15.16 15.48
CA GLY A 33 -6.52 -15.66 14.44
C GLY A 33 -6.73 -14.70 13.25
N GLN A 34 -6.15 -13.50 13.27
CA GLN A 34 -6.28 -12.52 12.18
C GLN A 34 -5.03 -12.47 11.31
N VAL A 35 -5.23 -12.27 10.01
CA VAL A 35 -4.15 -12.13 9.03
C VAL A 35 -3.64 -10.70 9.02
N TRP A 36 -2.32 -10.57 9.08
CA TRP A 36 -1.60 -9.32 8.95
C TRP A 36 -0.45 -9.46 7.96
N TYR A 37 -0.15 -8.38 7.26
CA TYR A 37 1.03 -8.28 6.41
C TYR A 37 2.01 -7.29 7.02
N VAL A 38 3.24 -7.73 7.28
CA VAL A 38 4.31 -6.90 7.85
C VAL A 38 5.34 -6.62 6.76
N MET A 39 5.43 -5.35 6.40
CA MET A 39 6.45 -4.82 5.52
C MET A 39 7.65 -4.36 6.34
N GLN A 40 8.83 -4.81 5.95
CA GLN A 40 10.11 -4.39 6.52
C GLN A 40 10.92 -3.70 5.44
N ASP A 41 11.30 -2.44 5.69
CA ASP A 41 12.30 -1.73 4.91
C ASP A 41 13.67 -1.97 5.54
N ARG A 42 14.50 -2.77 4.87
CA ARG A 42 15.83 -3.15 5.37
C ARG A 42 16.82 -1.98 5.39
N THR A 43 16.56 -0.92 4.64
CA THR A 43 17.44 0.24 4.55
C THR A 43 17.21 1.21 5.69
N SER A 44 15.94 1.44 6.05
CA SER A 44 15.58 2.37 7.13
C SER A 44 15.30 1.69 8.48
N GLY A 45 15.20 0.36 8.51
CA GLY A 45 14.81 -0.40 9.70
C GLY A 45 13.34 -0.22 10.08
N ARG A 46 12.52 0.41 9.23
CA ARG A 46 11.11 0.69 9.50
C ARG A 46 10.23 -0.52 9.21
N PHE A 47 9.18 -0.65 10.01
CA PHE A 47 8.16 -1.68 9.87
C PHE A 47 6.79 -1.04 9.71
N HIS A 48 6.00 -1.59 8.80
CA HIS A 48 4.61 -1.20 8.59
C HIS A 48 3.73 -2.45 8.56
N ARG A 49 2.57 -2.38 9.22
CA ARG A 49 1.61 -3.47 9.27
C ARG A 49 0.33 -3.09 8.54
N PHE A 50 -0.19 -4.01 7.74
CA PHE A 50 -1.36 -3.81 6.90
C PHE A 50 -2.36 -4.95 7.07
N THR A 51 -3.63 -4.63 6.87
CA THR A 51 -4.70 -5.63 6.71
C THR A 51 -4.59 -6.29 5.33
N PRO A 52 -5.29 -7.42 5.09
CA PRO A 52 -5.32 -8.06 3.77
C PRO A 52 -5.80 -7.15 2.63
N GLU A 53 -6.76 -6.27 2.89
CA GLU A 53 -7.32 -5.34 1.90
C GLU A 53 -6.28 -4.29 1.50
N ALA A 54 -5.57 -3.72 2.47
CA ALA A 54 -4.48 -2.79 2.20
C ALA A 54 -3.31 -3.49 1.48
N TYR A 55 -2.99 -4.73 1.85
CA TYR A 55 -1.98 -5.52 1.15
C TYR A 55 -2.37 -5.79 -0.31
N PHE A 56 -3.64 -6.06 -0.59
CA PHE A 56 -4.12 -6.24 -1.97
C PHE A 56 -3.82 -5.01 -2.82
N ILE A 57 -4.19 -3.81 -2.36
CA ILE A 57 -3.92 -2.56 -3.09
C ILE A 57 -2.40 -2.37 -3.29
N ILE A 58 -1.60 -2.57 -2.23
CA ILE A 58 -0.14 -2.46 -2.28
C ILE A 58 0.46 -3.45 -3.30
N SER A 59 -0.07 -4.67 -3.40
CA SER A 59 0.40 -5.70 -4.33
C SER A 59 0.22 -5.32 -5.80
N LEU A 60 -0.73 -4.41 -6.10
CA LEU A 60 -0.94 -3.89 -7.46
C LEU A 60 0.09 -2.82 -7.86
N MET A 61 0.81 -2.24 -6.89
CA MET A 61 1.80 -1.16 -7.06
C MET A 61 3.13 -1.68 -7.61
N THR A 62 3.12 -2.00 -8.90
CA THR A 62 4.29 -2.55 -9.62
C THR A 62 5.08 -1.51 -10.42
N GLY A 63 4.67 -0.24 -10.38
CA GLY A 63 5.21 0.84 -11.22
C GLY A 63 4.58 0.92 -12.62
N ARG A 64 3.58 0.07 -12.91
CA ARG A 64 2.88 0.05 -14.21
C ARG A 64 1.52 0.75 -14.16
N ARG A 65 0.75 0.46 -13.11
CA ARG A 65 -0.57 1.06 -12.84
C ARG A 65 -0.42 2.37 -12.08
N THR A 66 -1.28 3.32 -12.39
CA THR A 66 -1.44 4.60 -11.69
C THR A 66 -2.20 4.41 -10.38
N MET A 67 -2.10 5.37 -9.45
CA MET A 67 -2.92 5.36 -8.23
C MET A 67 -4.42 5.34 -8.54
N GLN A 68 -4.85 5.99 -9.62
CA GLN A 68 -6.26 6.00 -10.06
C GLN A 68 -6.74 4.62 -10.53
N GLU A 69 -5.86 3.78 -11.06
CA GLU A 69 -6.21 2.43 -11.53
C GLU A 69 -6.23 1.37 -10.41
N VAL A 70 -5.59 1.64 -9.27
CA VAL A 70 -5.49 0.69 -8.14
C VAL A 70 -6.39 1.04 -6.96
N TRP A 71 -6.96 2.25 -6.93
CA TRP A 71 -7.88 2.72 -5.91
C TRP A 71 -9.33 2.40 -6.29
#